data_AF-A0A661YGG5-F1
#
_entry.id   AF-A0A661YGG5-F1
#
_cell.length_a   1.000
_cell.length_b   1.000
_cell.length_c   1.000
_cell.angle_alpha   90.00
_cell.angle_beta   90.00
_cell.angle_gamma   90.00
#
_symmetry.space_group_name_H-M   'P 1'
#
loop_
_entity.id
_entity.type
_entity.pdbx_description
1 polymer ?
#
loop_
_entity_poly.entity_id
_entity_poly.type
_entity_poly.pdbx_seq_one_letter_code
_entity_poly.pdbx_strand_id
1 'polypeptide(L)'
;MLLVSVYTWAQETPKVEPPFWWTGMKVTELQLMVHAEGIAYTAPRIVYPGVQLTGVSKTGNPDYLFLDLRIGEDAVPGKFRIDFDRDEDVRYTYEYELNERENLSAERIGFGPEDVILLAMP
;
A
#
# COMPACT_ATOMS: atom_id res chain seq x y z
N MET A 1 6.75 14.23 -42.81
CA MET A 1 6.66 13.11 -41.86
C MET A 1 7.37 13.55 -40.59
N LEU A 2 6.63 14.07 -39.61
CA LEU A 2 7.18 14.56 -38.34
C LEU A 2 7.38 13.33 -37.44
N LEU A 3 8.64 13.01 -37.14
CA LEU A 3 8.99 12.00 -36.14
C LEU A 3 8.82 12.62 -34.76
N VAL A 4 7.79 12.20 -34.04
CA VAL A 4 7.64 12.51 -32.61
C VAL A 4 8.47 11.49 -31.84
N SER A 5 9.60 11.90 -31.30
CA SER A 5 10.36 11.09 -30.35
C SER A 5 9.61 11.04 -29.03
N VAL A 6 9.06 9.87 -28.69
CA VAL A 6 8.48 9.62 -27.37
C VAL A 6 9.65 9.35 -26.42
N TYR A 7 9.94 10.30 -25.54
CA TYR A 7 10.87 10.10 -24.44
C TYR A 7 10.13 9.30 -23.36
N THR A 8 10.37 7.99 -23.30
CA THR A 8 9.96 7.17 -22.15
C THR A 8 10.89 7.50 -20.98
N TRP A 9 10.49 8.44 -20.14
CA TRP A 9 11.07 8.58 -18.81
C TRP A 9 10.61 7.37 -18.00
N ALA A 10 11.55 6.60 -17.47
CA ALA A 10 11.22 5.59 -16.46
C ALA A 10 10.70 6.34 -15.24
N GLN A 11 9.40 6.26 -14.98
CA GLN A 11 8.79 6.84 -13.79
C GLN A 11 9.23 5.99 -12.60
N GLU A 12 10.01 6.58 -11.69
CA GLU A 12 10.44 5.87 -10.49
C GLU A 12 9.21 5.41 -9.72
N THR A 13 9.11 4.12 -9.44
CA THR A 13 7.95 3.57 -8.74
C THR A 13 8.12 3.83 -7.24
N PRO A 14 7.14 4.45 -6.55
CA PRO A 14 7.24 4.65 -5.12
C PRO A 14 7.38 3.32 -4.39
N LYS A 15 8.21 3.30 -3.35
CA LYS A 15 8.24 2.19 -2.41
C LYS A 15 7.11 2.37 -1.42
N VAL A 16 6.26 1.35 -1.26
CA VAL A 16 5.15 1.35 -0.31
C VAL A 16 5.32 0.22 0.69
N GLU A 17 5.19 0.54 1.98
CA GLU A 17 5.27 -0.42 3.08
C GLU A 17 4.03 -0.32 3.99
N PRO A 18 3.38 -1.46 4.34
CA PRO A 18 3.61 -2.79 3.76
C PRO A 18 3.21 -2.81 2.26
N PRO A 19 3.85 -3.67 1.43
CA PRO A 19 3.64 -3.67 -0.03
C PRO A 19 2.26 -4.19 -0.48
N PHE A 20 1.58 -4.91 0.40
CA PHE A 20 0.22 -5.42 0.23
C PHE A 20 -0.40 -5.64 1.60
N TRP A 21 -1.71 -5.86 1.63
CA TRP A 21 -2.43 -6.18 2.86
C TRP A 21 -3.50 -7.25 2.63
N TRP A 22 -4.39 -7.46 3.59
CA TRP A 22 -5.48 -8.43 3.52
C TRP A 22 -6.82 -7.78 3.87
N THR A 23 -7.87 -8.27 3.22
CA THR A 23 -9.25 -8.02 3.64
C THR A 23 -9.59 -8.81 4.92
N GLY A 24 -10.63 -8.42 5.65
CA GLY A 24 -11.08 -9.16 6.84
C GLY A 24 -10.06 -9.21 7.99
N MET A 25 -9.17 -8.23 8.07
CA MET A 25 -8.28 -8.06 9.22
C MET A 25 -9.06 -7.51 10.42
N LYS A 26 -8.71 -7.95 11.63
CA LYS A 26 -9.39 -7.52 12.87
C LYS A 26 -9.25 -6.02 13.13
N VAL A 27 -8.07 -5.47 12.83
CA VAL A 27 -7.82 -4.02 12.86
C VAL A 27 -8.06 -3.51 11.45
N THR A 28 -8.98 -2.57 11.31
CA THR A 28 -9.40 -2.02 10.01
C THR A 28 -8.50 -0.86 9.56
N GLU A 29 -7.75 -0.29 10.49
CA GLU A 29 -6.82 0.79 10.27
C GLU A 29 -5.49 0.27 9.73
N LEU A 30 -5.06 0.81 8.59
CA LEU A 30 -3.80 0.49 7.94
C LEU A 30 -3.07 1.79 7.62
N GLN A 31 -1.87 1.96 8.15
CA GLN A 31 -0.99 3.06 7.74
C GLN A 31 0.01 2.55 6.71
N LEU A 32 0.07 3.22 5.56
CA LEU A 32 1.09 2.99 4.54
C LEU A 32 2.19 4.03 4.66
N MET A 33 3.44 3.58 4.65
CA MET A 33 4.61 4.44 4.45
C MET A 33 4.98 4.42 2.97
N VAL A 34 4.97 5.60 2.34
CA VAL A 34 5.33 5.78 0.93
C VAL A 34 6.63 6.56 0.85
N HIS A 35 7.57 6.05 0.06
CA HIS A 35 8.86 6.68 -0.20
C HIS A 35 9.09 6.86 -1.70
N ALA A 36 9.32 8.11 -2.12
CA ALA A 36 9.80 8.51 -3.44
C ALA A 36 10.28 9.96 -3.37
N GLU A 37 11.15 10.38 -4.29
CA GLU A 37 11.68 11.75 -4.32
C GLU A 37 10.55 12.79 -4.34
N GLY A 38 10.49 13.66 -3.32
CA GLY A 38 9.50 14.72 -3.23
C GLY A 38 8.04 14.26 -3.12
N ILE A 39 7.77 13.01 -2.73
CA ILE A 39 6.41 12.46 -2.62
C ILE A 39 5.50 13.28 -1.69
N ALA A 40 6.06 13.97 -0.69
CA ALA A 40 5.31 14.83 0.22
C ALA A 40 4.69 16.06 -0.47
N TYR A 41 5.10 16.40 -1.69
CA TYR A 41 4.51 17.47 -2.48
C TYR A 41 3.34 17.01 -3.35
N THR A 42 2.96 15.74 -3.26
CA THR A 42 1.85 15.15 -4.00
C THR A 42 0.58 15.01 -3.16
N ALA A 43 -0.55 14.80 -3.83
CA ALA A 43 -1.84 14.48 -3.25
C ALA A 43 -2.20 13.02 -3.61
N PRO A 44 -2.27 12.11 -2.63
CA PRO A 44 -2.66 10.72 -2.87
C PRO A 44 -4.16 10.61 -3.15
N ARG A 45 -4.53 9.75 -4.09
CA ARG A 45 -5.91 9.46 -4.48
C ARG A 45 -6.11 7.96 -4.62
N ILE A 46 -7.14 7.45 -3.96
CA ILE A 46 -7.51 6.03 -3.92
C ILE A 46 -9.00 5.91 -4.19
N VAL A 47 -9.37 5.01 -5.10
CA VAL A 47 -10.77 4.67 -5.39
C VAL A 47 -10.89 3.15 -5.42
N TYR A 48 -11.43 2.57 -4.35
CA TYR A 48 -11.67 1.13 -4.27
C TYR A 48 -12.81 0.81 -3.27
N PRO A 49 -13.73 -0.13 -3.58
CA PRO A 49 -14.82 -0.49 -2.68
C PRO A 49 -14.32 -0.94 -1.31
N GLY A 50 -14.92 -0.42 -0.23
CA GLY A 50 -14.55 -0.73 1.15
C GLY A 50 -13.20 -0.17 1.62
N VAL A 51 -12.49 0.63 0.82
CA VAL A 51 -11.23 1.28 1.22
C VAL A 51 -11.40 2.80 1.25
N GLN A 52 -11.03 3.41 2.37
CA GLN A 52 -11.15 4.85 2.57
C GLN A 52 -9.80 5.44 2.98
N LEU A 53 -9.36 6.49 2.28
CA LEU A 53 -8.25 7.32 2.72
C LEU A 53 -8.75 8.28 3.80
N THR A 54 -8.33 8.07 5.03
CA THR A 54 -8.80 8.82 6.22
C THR A 54 -7.84 9.93 6.65
N GLY A 55 -6.57 9.83 6.28
CA GLY A 55 -5.54 10.79 6.67
C GLY A 55 -4.31 10.73 5.79
N VAL A 56 -3.61 11.86 5.72
CA VAL A 56 -2.32 12.00 5.04
C VAL A 56 -1.39 12.78 5.95
N SER A 57 -0.28 12.16 6.34
CA SER A 57 0.68 12.76 7.27
C SER A 57 2.04 12.95 6.57
N LYS A 58 2.59 14.16 6.67
CA LYS A 58 3.90 14.53 6.14
C LYS A 58 4.91 14.59 7.28
N THR A 59 6.18 14.31 6.97
CA THR A 59 7.28 14.46 7.92
C THR A 59 8.15 15.66 7.58
N GLY A 60 9.23 15.88 8.33
CA GLY A 60 10.25 16.85 7.96
C GLY A 60 11.06 16.46 6.71
N ASN A 61 11.03 15.18 6.31
CA ASN A 61 11.65 14.70 5.07
C ASN A 61 10.60 14.69 3.93
N PRO A 62 10.81 15.45 2.84
CA PRO A 62 9.86 15.50 1.72
C PRO A 62 9.77 14.21 0.91
N ASP A 63 10.69 13.26 1.11
CA ASP A 63 10.71 11.99 0.38
C ASP A 63 9.84 10.90 1.04
N TYR A 64 9.11 11.25 2.11
CA TYR A 64 8.20 10.35 2.81
C TYR A 64 6.79 10.91 2.96
N LEU A 65 5.79 10.05 2.76
CA LEU A 65 4.37 10.35 2.96
C LEU A 65 3.68 9.17 3.64
N PHE A 66 2.85 9.44 4.64
CA PHE A 66 2.08 8.42 5.34
C PHE A 66 0.61 8.53 4.96
N LEU A 67 0.01 7.41 4.57
CA LEU A 67 -1.41 7.31 4.19
C LEU A 67 -2.14 6.48 5.24
N ASP A 68 -3.10 7.08 5.92
CA ASP A 68 -3.95 6.39 6.88
C ASP A 68 -5.21 5.89 6.18
N LEU A 69 -5.32 4.57 6.02
CA LEU A 69 -6.43 3.90 5.37
C LEU A 69 -7.34 3.24 6.39
N ARG A 70 -8.63 3.19 6.07
CA ARG A 70 -9.61 2.29 6.69
C ARG A 70 -10.03 1.25 5.66
N ILE A 71 -9.70 -0.01 5.93
CA ILE A 71 -10.14 -1.19 5.18
C ILE A 71 -11.39 -1.75 5.88
N GLY A 72 -12.57 -1.48 5.32
CA GLY A 72 -13.85 -1.92 5.86
C GLY A 72 -14.06 -3.43 5.77
N GLU A 73 -15.05 -3.94 6.50
CA GLU A 73 -15.48 -5.35 6.43
C GLU A 73 -16.06 -5.72 5.05
N ASP A 74 -16.53 -4.73 4.31
CA ASP A 74 -17.06 -4.83 2.95
C ASP A 74 -15.98 -4.71 1.85
N ALA A 75 -14.71 -4.51 2.23
CA ALA A 75 -13.61 -4.49 1.28
C ALA A 75 -13.44 -5.86 0.60
N VAL A 76 -13.27 -5.84 -0.72
CA VAL A 76 -13.15 -7.05 -1.54
C VAL A 76 -11.67 -7.33 -1.82
N PRO A 77 -11.22 -8.60 -1.91
CA PRO A 77 -9.88 -8.92 -2.40
C PRO A 77 -9.65 -8.43 -3.83
N GLY A 78 -8.46 -7.94 -4.10
CA GLY A 78 -8.05 -7.49 -5.43
C GLY A 78 -7.02 -6.37 -5.40
N LYS A 79 -6.82 -5.78 -6.57
CA LYS A 79 -5.81 -4.75 -6.79
C LYS A 79 -6.44 -3.41 -7.10
N PHE A 80 -5.83 -2.33 -6.64
CA PHE A 80 -6.23 -0.96 -6.93
C PHE A 80 -5.04 -0.02 -7.03
N ARG A 81 -5.26 1.12 -7.70
CA ARG A 81 -4.23 2.14 -7.87
C ARG A 81 -4.26 3.14 -6.73
N ILE A 82 -3.07 3.52 -6.29
CA ILE A 82 -2.82 4.72 -5.51
C ILE A 82 -2.12 5.69 -6.46
N ASP A 83 -2.85 6.71 -6.92
CA ASP A 83 -2.29 7.77 -7.75
C ASP A 83 -1.83 8.93 -6.86
N PHE A 84 -0.70 9.54 -7.19
CA PHE A 84 -0.12 10.67 -6.46
C PHE A 84 -0.04 11.87 -7.39
N ASP A 85 -0.97 12.81 -7.22
CA ASP A 85 -1.17 13.93 -8.13
C ASP A 85 -0.35 15.15 -7.70
N ARG A 86 0.20 15.91 -8.66
CA ARG A 86 0.82 17.22 -8.41
C ARG A 86 0.57 18.13 -9.60
N ASP A 87 -0.02 19.29 -9.33
CA ASP A 87 -0.38 20.28 -10.35
C ASP A 87 -1.27 19.67 -11.46
N GLU A 88 -2.28 18.89 -11.06
CA GLU A 88 -3.26 18.19 -11.92
C GLU A 88 -2.69 17.00 -12.74
N ASP A 89 -1.38 16.76 -12.70
CA ASP A 89 -0.73 15.61 -13.33
C ASP A 89 -0.48 14.47 -12.33
N VAL A 90 -0.70 13.23 -12.76
CA VAL A 90 -0.33 12.02 -11.99
C VAL A 90 1.20 11.89 -12.01
N ARG A 91 1.86 12.17 -10.88
CA ARG A 91 3.33 12.07 -10.74
C ARG A 91 3.81 10.68 -10.42
N TYR A 92 3.05 9.92 -9.67
CA TYR A 92 3.34 8.52 -9.40
C TYR A 92 2.06 7.71 -9.37
N THR A 93 2.19 6.42 -9.69
CA THR A 93 1.15 5.42 -9.50
C THR A 93 1.77 4.22 -8.83
N TYR A 94 1.08 3.67 -7.84
CA TYR A 94 1.39 2.38 -7.23
C TYR A 94 0.19 1.44 -7.32
N GLU A 95 0.38 0.20 -7.76
CA GLU A 95 -0.64 -0.85 -7.70
C GLU A 95 -0.56 -1.54 -6.34
N TYR A 96 -1.58 -1.33 -5.49
CA TYR A 96 -1.69 -1.93 -4.17
C TYR A 96 -2.62 -3.14 -4.21
N GLU A 97 -2.35 -4.15 -3.39
CA GLU A 97 -3.09 -5.41 -3.36
C GLU A 97 -3.68 -5.69 -1.97
N LEU A 98 -4.95 -6.04 -1.94
CA LEU A 98 -5.63 -6.65 -0.80
C LEU A 98 -5.89 -8.12 -1.11
N ASN A 99 -5.22 -8.98 -0.38
CA ASN A 99 -5.38 -10.42 -0.51
C ASN A 99 -6.62 -10.92 0.25
N GLU A 100 -7.12 -12.07 -0.19
CA GLU A 100 -8.04 -12.88 0.60
C GLU A 100 -7.24 -13.59 1.71
N ARG A 101 -7.82 -13.69 2.90
CA ARG A 101 -7.21 -14.45 3.99
C ARG A 101 -7.51 -15.93 3.80
N GLU A 102 -6.51 -16.77 4.05
CA GLU A 102 -6.73 -18.21 4.13
C GLU A 102 -7.81 -18.56 5.14
N ASN A 103 -8.58 -19.62 4.85
CA ASN A 103 -9.60 -20.09 5.78
C ASN A 103 -8.97 -20.41 7.15
N LEU A 104 -9.65 -20.00 8.22
CA LEU A 104 -9.19 -20.12 9.61
C LEU A 104 -7.86 -19.39 9.92
N SER A 105 -7.47 -18.40 9.10
CA SER A 105 -6.24 -17.62 9.32
C SER A 105 -6.22 -16.91 10.68
N ALA A 106 -7.37 -16.46 11.18
CA ALA A 106 -7.47 -15.77 12.47
C ALA A 106 -7.40 -16.74 13.65
N GLU A 107 -7.84 -17.97 13.44
CA GLU A 107 -7.94 -19.06 14.43
C GLU A 107 -6.71 -19.97 14.43
N ARG A 108 -5.67 -19.64 13.65
CA ARG A 108 -4.46 -20.46 13.56
C ARG A 108 -3.89 -20.73 14.95
N ILE A 109 -3.74 -22.00 15.28
CA ILE A 109 -3.15 -22.45 16.54
C ILE A 109 -1.63 -22.20 16.47
N GLY A 110 -1.12 -21.41 17.41
CA GLY A 110 0.32 -21.20 17.59
C GLY A 110 1.00 -22.41 18.26
N PHE A 111 2.32 -22.35 18.39
CA PHE A 111 3.08 -23.35 19.13
C PHE A 111 2.66 -23.44 20.61
N GLY A 112 2.71 -24.64 21.19
CA GLY A 112 2.28 -24.91 22.56
C GLY A 112 3.19 -25.89 23.33
N PRO A 113 2.75 -26.37 24.51
CA PRO A 113 3.55 -27.25 25.38
C PRO A 113 3.90 -28.61 24.78
N GLU A 114 3.17 -29.06 23.76
CA GLU A 114 3.39 -30.33 23.07
C GLU A 114 4.44 -30.23 21.95
N ASP A 115 4.91 -29.02 21.62
CA ASP A 115 5.81 -28.76 20.50
C ASP A 115 7.28 -28.57 20.93
N VAL A 116 8.21 -28.93 20.05
CA VAL A 116 9.64 -28.61 20.17
C VAL A 116 10.03 -27.65 19.04
N ILE A 117 10.58 -26.48 19.39
CA ILE A 117 11.01 -25.46 18.43
C ILE A 117 12.49 -25.66 18.09
N LEU A 118 12.79 -25.84 16.81
CA LEU A 118 14.16 -25.85 16.31
C LEU A 118 14.58 -24.44 15.85
N LEU A 119 15.56 -23.85 16.53
CA LEU A 119 16.20 -22.61 16.07
C LEU A 119 17.36 -22.95 15.12
N ALA A 120 17.20 -22.61 13.84
CA ALA A 120 18.23 -22.73 12.82
C ALA A 120 18.72 -21.35 12.38
N MET A 121 20.00 -21.25 11.98
CA MET A 121 20.53 -20.02 11.38
C MET A 121 20.17 -20.01 9.88
N PRO A 122 19.44 -18.98 9.40
CA PRO A 122 19.03 -18.86 8.01
C PRO A 122 20.18 -18.48 7.07
#